data_AF-A0A2E5X9C2-F1
#
_entry.id   AF-A0A2E5X9C2-F1
#
_cell.length_a   1.000
_cell.length_b   1.000
_cell.length_c   1.000
_cell.angle_alpha   90.00
_cell.angle_beta   90.00
_cell.angle_gamma   90.00
#
_symmetry.space_group_name_H-M   'P 1'
#
loop_
_entity.id
_entity.type
_entity.pdbx_description
1 polymer ?
#
loop_
_entity_poly.entity_id
_entity_poly.type
_entity_poly.pdbx_seq_one_letter_code
_entity_poly.pdbx_strand_id
1 'polypeptide(L)'
;MNKPHYLHTIKESTQDLCEALTEDYRTYTIRSLTHLTSDYSKDRLASIEDGTANLMKFEIREGRKYYKIVQCEDNGKGYQDQSVNAFVDKNSGKVYKPASWKSPAKGVRYDLSDEINKAYCLNRASWAGGYLYKR
;
A
#
# COMPACT_ATOMS: atom_id res chain seq x y z
N MET A 1 9.47 11.88 -29.57
CA MET A 1 8.78 12.76 -28.58
C MET A 1 9.28 12.39 -27.19
N ASN A 2 10.25 13.15 -26.66
CA ASN A 2 10.75 12.95 -25.30
C ASN A 2 9.69 13.47 -24.32
N LYS A 3 9.04 12.56 -23.58
CA LYS A 3 8.30 12.95 -22.38
C LYS A 3 9.33 13.54 -21.41
N PRO A 4 9.13 14.75 -20.86
CA PRO A 4 10.04 15.29 -19.87
C PRO A 4 10.09 14.33 -18.67
N HIS A 5 11.29 14.07 -18.13
CA HIS A 5 11.48 13.38 -16.85
C HIS A 5 10.85 14.27 -15.74
N TYR A 6 9.55 14.12 -15.52
CA TYR A 6 8.89 14.72 -14.37
C TYR A 6 9.21 13.84 -13.16
N LEU A 7 9.95 14.41 -12.20
CA LEU A 7 10.03 13.85 -10.85
C LEU A 7 8.60 13.65 -10.35
N HIS A 8 8.22 12.41 -9.99
CA HIS A 8 6.90 12.12 -9.43
C HIS A 8 6.66 13.02 -8.23
N THR A 9 5.48 13.64 -8.17
CA THR A 9 5.05 14.35 -6.97
C THR A 9 5.00 13.41 -5.77
N ILE A 10 5.02 13.94 -4.54
CA ILE A 10 4.89 13.11 -3.35
C ILE A 10 3.57 12.34 -3.34
N LYS A 11 2.50 12.92 -3.90
CA LYS A 11 1.20 12.23 -4.01
C LYS A 11 1.28 11.04 -4.95
N GLU A 12 1.88 11.20 -6.13
CA GLU A 12 2.10 10.10 -7.08
C GLU A 12 3.01 9.02 -6.49
N SER A 13 4.11 9.40 -5.84
CA SER A 13 4.97 8.42 -5.16
C SER A 13 4.28 7.72 -3.98
N THR A 14 3.34 8.38 -3.31
CA THR A 14 2.48 7.76 -2.29
C THR A 14 1.49 6.78 -2.93
N GLN A 15 0.96 7.12 -4.12
CA GLN A 15 0.06 6.27 -4.89
C GLN A 15 0.79 5.00 -5.36
N ASP A 16 2.03 5.13 -5.84
CA ASP A 16 2.89 3.98 -6.18
C ASP A 16 3.06 3.03 -4.97
N LEU A 17 3.20 3.57 -3.75
CA LEU A 17 3.28 2.77 -2.53
C LEU A 17 1.96 2.08 -2.18
N CYS A 18 0.81 2.74 -2.38
CA CYS A 18 -0.51 2.09 -2.24
C CYS A 18 -0.67 0.91 -3.21
N GLU A 19 -0.24 1.08 -4.46
CA GLU A 19 -0.29 0.04 -5.49
C GLU A 19 0.63 -1.13 -5.14
N ALA A 20 1.87 -0.86 -4.72
CA ALA A 20 2.80 -1.89 -4.28
C ALA A 20 2.27 -2.70 -3.08
N LEU A 21 1.65 -2.04 -2.09
CA LEU A 21 1.03 -2.72 -0.95
C LEU A 21 -0.18 -3.57 -1.35
N THR A 22 -0.98 -3.08 -2.30
CA THR A 22 -2.15 -3.81 -2.82
C THR A 22 -1.71 -5.04 -3.61
N GLU A 23 -0.66 -4.90 -4.43
CA GLU A 23 -0.11 -6.02 -5.21
C GLU A 23 0.58 -7.06 -4.33
N ASP A 24 1.29 -6.64 -3.27
CA ASP A 24 1.85 -7.56 -2.27
C ASP A 24 0.74 -8.39 -1.59
N TYR A 25 -0.38 -7.76 -1.22
CA TYR A 25 -1.53 -8.50 -0.69
C TYR A 25 -2.16 -9.46 -1.71
N ARG A 26 -2.34 -9.01 -2.96
CA ARG A 26 -2.84 -9.86 -4.05
C ARG A 26 -1.96 -11.09 -4.21
N THR A 27 -0.64 -10.90 -4.31
CA THR A 27 0.35 -11.97 -4.45
C THR A 27 0.33 -12.91 -3.25
N TYR A 28 0.33 -12.38 -2.03
CA TYR A 28 0.19 -13.17 -0.80
C TYR A 28 -1.07 -14.04 -0.83
N THR A 29 -2.20 -13.47 -1.25
CA THR A 29 -3.48 -14.18 -1.27
C THR A 29 -3.50 -15.28 -2.33
N ILE A 30 -3.00 -15.01 -3.53
CA ILE A 30 -2.85 -16.02 -4.59
C ILE A 30 -2.01 -17.18 -4.06
N ARG A 31 -0.81 -16.91 -3.52
CA ARG A 31 0.09 -17.94 -2.97
C ARG A 31 -0.60 -18.79 -1.90
N SER A 32 -1.35 -18.16 -1.00
CA SER A 32 -2.11 -18.86 0.04
C SER A 32 -3.16 -19.82 -0.55
N LEU A 33 -3.91 -19.36 -1.56
CA LEU A 33 -4.97 -20.13 -2.20
C LEU A 33 -4.44 -21.24 -3.12
N THR A 34 -3.31 -21.04 -3.79
CA THR A 34 -2.72 -22.03 -4.72
C THR A 34 -2.35 -23.34 -4.04
N HIS A 35 -2.07 -23.32 -2.73
CA HIS A 35 -1.78 -24.54 -1.97
C HIS A 35 -3.02 -25.28 -1.47
N LEU A 36 -4.22 -24.74 -1.70
CA LEU A 36 -5.50 -25.32 -1.28
C LEU A 36 -6.21 -25.99 -2.46
N THR A 37 -6.86 -27.12 -2.22
CA THR A 37 -7.53 -27.91 -3.28
C THR A 37 -9.04 -27.77 -3.31
N SER A 38 -9.63 -26.99 -2.40
CA SER A 38 -11.09 -26.83 -2.30
C SER A 38 -11.66 -26.04 -3.47
N ASP A 39 -12.92 -26.32 -3.83
CA ASP A 39 -13.59 -25.60 -4.92
C ASP A 39 -13.73 -24.10 -4.60
N TYR A 40 -13.99 -23.75 -3.33
CA TYR A 40 -13.90 -22.37 -2.86
C TYR A 40 -12.58 -21.69 -3.25
N SER A 41 -11.45 -22.37 -3.08
CA SER A 41 -10.13 -21.79 -3.38
C SER A 41 -9.92 -21.60 -4.88
N LYS A 42 -10.44 -22.52 -5.71
CA LYS A 42 -10.40 -22.42 -7.17
C LYS A 42 -11.28 -21.25 -7.67
N ASP A 43 -12.51 -21.17 -7.19
CA ASP A 43 -13.43 -20.08 -7.54
C ASP A 43 -12.87 -18.72 -7.11
N ARG A 44 -12.23 -18.67 -5.93
CA ARG A 44 -11.57 -17.44 -5.49
C ARG A 44 -10.33 -17.10 -6.33
N LEU A 45 -9.59 -18.06 -6.84
CA LEU A 45 -8.47 -17.77 -7.76
C LEU A 45 -8.97 -17.24 -9.10
N ALA A 46 -10.02 -17.85 -9.66
CA ALA A 46 -10.65 -17.41 -10.90
C ALA A 46 -11.13 -15.95 -10.81
N SER A 47 -11.80 -15.59 -9.71
CA SER A 47 -12.25 -14.21 -9.49
C SER A 47 -11.11 -13.20 -9.30
N ILE A 48 -9.92 -13.61 -8.86
CA ILE A 48 -8.75 -12.72 -8.84
C ILE A 48 -8.23 -12.50 -10.25
N GLU A 49 -8.20 -13.54 -11.07
CA GLU A 49 -7.69 -13.52 -12.44
C GLU A 49 -8.59 -12.68 -13.36
N ASP A 50 -9.91 -12.82 -13.24
CA ASP A 50 -10.89 -12.04 -14.00
C ASP A 50 -11.08 -10.60 -13.49
N GLY A 51 -10.49 -10.25 -12.33
CA GLY A 51 -10.55 -8.93 -11.72
C GLY A 51 -11.86 -8.59 -11.00
N THR A 52 -12.73 -9.58 -10.74
CA THR A 52 -13.99 -9.41 -10.02
C THR A 52 -13.87 -9.61 -8.51
N ALA A 53 -12.76 -10.16 -8.02
CA ALA A 53 -12.52 -10.35 -6.61
C ALA A 53 -12.35 -9.01 -5.89
N ASN A 54 -13.17 -8.79 -4.87
CA ASN A 54 -13.04 -7.65 -3.95
C ASN A 54 -11.90 -7.92 -2.95
N LEU A 55 -10.67 -7.68 -3.39
CA LEU A 55 -9.47 -7.76 -2.56
C LEU A 55 -9.30 -6.51 -1.70
N MET A 56 -8.74 -6.69 -0.51
CA MET A 56 -8.21 -5.57 0.27
C MET A 56 -7.25 -4.73 -0.57
N LYS A 57 -7.37 -3.41 -0.44
CA LYS A 57 -6.56 -2.44 -1.16
C LYS A 57 -6.06 -1.35 -0.22
N PHE A 58 -5.11 -0.58 -0.71
CA PHE A 58 -4.58 0.57 0.02
C PHE A 58 -4.90 1.87 -0.73
N GLU A 59 -5.39 2.87 -0.01
CA GLU A 59 -5.79 4.14 -0.58
C GLU A 59 -5.26 5.34 0.22
N ILE A 60 -5.10 6.46 -0.47
CA ILE A 60 -4.71 7.72 0.18
C ILE A 60 -5.93 8.35 0.86
N ARG A 61 -5.79 8.68 2.15
CA ARG A 61 -6.65 9.65 2.85
C ARG A 61 -5.84 10.90 3.11
N GLU A 62 -6.31 12.02 2.58
CA GLU A 62 -5.60 13.28 2.61
C GLU A 62 -5.83 14.03 3.94
N GLY A 63 -4.77 14.23 4.74
CA GLY A 63 -4.80 15.05 5.95
C GLY A 63 -4.16 16.43 5.75
N ARG A 64 -4.02 17.25 6.80
CA ARG A 64 -3.36 18.57 6.68
C ARG A 64 -1.87 18.46 6.33
N LYS A 65 -1.12 17.69 7.12
CA LYS A 65 0.34 17.53 6.98
C LYS A 65 0.76 16.26 6.24
N TYR A 66 -0.05 15.20 6.33
CA TYR A 66 0.31 13.87 5.85
C TYR A 66 -0.72 13.35 4.86
N TYR A 67 -0.26 12.60 3.86
CA TYR A 67 -1.05 11.55 3.24
C TYR A 67 -1.05 10.34 4.18
N LYS A 68 -2.22 9.78 4.47
CA LYS A 68 -2.32 8.48 5.15
C LYS A 68 -2.56 7.42 4.11
N ILE A 69 -1.79 6.35 4.15
CA ILE A 69 -2.08 5.15 3.38
C ILE A 69 -2.94 4.25 4.26
N VAL A 70 -4.18 4.01 3.83
CA VAL A 70 -5.20 3.32 4.59
C VAL A 70 -5.54 2.00 3.92
N GLN A 71 -5.55 0.94 4.71
CA GLN A 71 -6.09 -0.36 4.35
C GLN A 71 -7.61 -0.27 4.26
N CYS A 72 -8.16 -0.69 3.13
CA CYS A 72 -9.59 -0.71 2.87
C CYS A 72 -10.02 -2.14 2.52
N GLU A 73 -11.09 -2.60 3.17
CA GLU A 73 -11.66 -3.94 2.97
C GLU A 73 -13.13 -3.83 2.58
N ASP A 74 -13.58 -4.72 1.68
CA ASP A 74 -14.99 -4.83 1.32
C ASP A 74 -15.70 -5.83 2.25
N ASN A 75 -16.82 -5.41 2.83
CA ASN A 75 -17.67 -6.21 3.71
C ASN A 75 -19.01 -6.62 3.06
N GLY A 76 -19.12 -6.52 1.73
CA GLY A 76 -20.34 -6.76 0.97
C GLY A 76 -21.27 -5.55 0.84
N LYS A 77 -20.92 -4.42 1.49
CA LYS A 77 -21.60 -3.13 1.34
C LYS A 77 -20.68 -2.06 0.72
N GLY A 78 -19.52 -2.48 0.20
CA GLY A 78 -18.49 -1.61 -0.33
C GLY A 78 -17.30 -1.44 0.62
N TYR A 79 -16.23 -0.85 0.10
CA TYR A 79 -14.97 -0.68 0.81
C TYR A 79 -15.10 0.24 2.03
N GLN A 80 -14.57 -0.22 3.16
CA GLN A 80 -14.48 0.51 4.41
C GLN A 80 -13.04 0.64 4.86
N ASP A 81 -12.72 1.78 5.46
CA ASP A 81 -11.44 2.08 6.09
C ASP A 81 -11.22 1.20 7.33
N GLN A 82 -10.08 0.50 7.42
CA GLN A 82 -9.76 -0.40 8.53
C GLN A 82 -8.61 0.12 9.39
N SER A 83 -7.42 0.26 8.81
CA SER A 83 -6.22 0.68 9.53
C SER A 83 -5.30 1.55 8.69
N VAL A 84 -4.52 2.41 9.34
CA VAL A 84 -3.45 3.17 8.67
C VAL A 84 -2.23 2.27 8.54
N ASN A 85 -1.73 2.07 7.33
CA ASN A 85 -0.47 1.37 7.06
C ASN A 85 0.73 2.31 7.25
N ALA A 86 0.69 3.52 6.70
CA ALA A 86 1.77 4.49 6.77
C ALA A 86 1.28 5.95 6.72
N PHE A 87 2.12 6.86 7.20
CA PHE A 87 1.97 8.30 7.00
C PHE A 87 3.10 8.81 6.11
N VAL A 88 2.78 9.61 5.10
CA VAL A 88 3.76 10.28 4.23
C VAL A 88 3.61 11.78 4.39
N ASP A 89 4.69 12.47 4.76
CA ASP A 89 4.68 13.93 4.85
C ASP A 89 4.59 14.53 3.45
N LYS A 90 3.56 15.36 3.21
CA LYS A 90 3.22 15.84 1.85
C LYS A 90 4.31 16.68 1.21
N ASN A 91 5.11 17.35 2.03
CA ASN A 91 6.12 18.30 1.55
C ASN A 91 7.47 17.61 1.39
N SER A 92 7.83 16.76 2.35
CA SER A 92 9.17 16.14 2.38
C SER A 92 9.23 14.74 1.81
N GLY A 93 8.10 14.06 1.56
CA GLY A 93 8.11 12.66 1.10
C GLY A 93 8.49 11.64 2.16
N LYS A 94 8.82 12.08 3.39
CA LYS A 94 9.23 11.19 4.48
C LYS A 94 8.08 10.28 4.90
N VAL A 95 8.38 8.98 4.96
CA VAL A 95 7.46 7.92 5.38
C VAL A 95 7.67 7.61 6.86
N TYR A 96 6.57 7.49 7.58
CA TYR A 96 6.54 7.19 9.00
C TYR A 96 5.61 6.01 9.30
N LYS A 97 6.02 5.20 10.27
CA LYS A 97 5.16 4.15 10.84
C LYS A 97 3.98 4.80 11.57
N PRO A 98 2.75 4.26 11.52
CA PRO A 98 1.65 4.71 12.35
C PRO A 98 1.92 4.45 13.84
N ALA A 99 1.56 5.41 14.69
CA ALA A 99 1.40 5.22 16.14
C ALA A 99 -0.08 5.12 16.52
N SER A 100 -0.95 5.78 15.75
CA SER A 100 -2.40 5.73 15.85
C SER A 100 -3.02 6.05 14.49
N TRP A 101 -4.36 6.02 14.41
CA TRP A 101 -5.09 6.52 13.25
C TRP A 101 -4.83 8.01 12.92
N LYS A 102 -4.48 8.80 13.95
CA LYS A 102 -4.34 10.26 13.85
C LYS A 102 -2.89 10.71 13.68
N SER A 103 -1.92 9.90 14.09
CA SER A 103 -0.53 10.35 14.22
C SER A 103 0.51 9.27 13.88
N PRO A 104 1.63 9.68 13.25
CA PRO A 104 2.78 8.81 13.06
C PRO A 104 3.59 8.61 14.35
N ALA A 105 4.31 7.50 14.42
CA ALA A 105 5.39 7.26 15.35
C ALA A 105 6.63 8.11 15.00
N LYS A 106 7.53 8.27 15.97
CA LYS A 106 8.78 9.00 15.76
C LYS A 106 9.74 8.26 14.80
N GLY A 107 10.53 9.06 14.10
CA GLY A 107 11.60 8.62 13.20
C GLY A 107 11.12 8.34 11.78
N VAL A 108 11.93 8.74 10.80
CA VAL A 108 11.72 8.44 9.38
C VAL A 108 11.98 6.96 9.11
N ARG A 109 11.25 6.36 8.17
CA ARG A 109 11.48 4.98 7.67
C ARG A 109 12.02 4.99 6.25
N TYR A 110 11.47 5.87 5.41
CA TYR A 110 11.87 6.06 4.02
C TYR A 110 11.67 7.51 3.61
N ASP A 111 12.20 7.87 2.45
CA ASP A 111 11.98 9.15 1.79
C ASP A 111 11.53 8.90 0.34
N LEU A 112 10.27 9.21 0.02
CA LEU A 112 9.73 9.03 -1.33
C LEU A 112 10.13 10.13 -2.30
N SER A 113 10.77 11.20 -1.83
CA SER A 113 11.31 12.25 -2.69
C SER A 113 12.67 11.87 -3.30
N ASP A 114 13.36 10.90 -2.69
CA ASP A 114 14.61 10.32 -3.19
C ASP A 114 14.32 9.05 -3.98
N GLU A 115 14.74 8.98 -5.25
CA GLU A 115 14.38 7.88 -6.15
C GLU A 115 14.92 6.52 -5.69
N ILE A 116 16.13 6.50 -5.13
CA ILE A 116 16.76 5.27 -4.63
C ILE A 116 16.01 4.77 -3.39
N ASN A 117 15.72 5.66 -2.46
CA ASN A 117 15.00 5.33 -1.24
C ASN A 117 13.54 4.95 -1.51
N LYS A 118 12.89 5.61 -2.49
CA LYS A 118 11.58 5.21 -3.03
C LYS A 118 11.64 3.80 -3.60
N ALA A 119 12.58 3.49 -4.49
CA ALA A 119 12.71 2.16 -5.08
C ALA A 119 12.92 1.08 -4.00
N TYR A 120 13.75 1.37 -2.99
CA TYR A 120 13.95 0.49 -1.84
C TYR A 120 12.68 0.32 -1.00
N CYS A 121 11.92 1.39 -0.77
CA CYS A 121 10.64 1.35 -0.07
C CYS A 121 9.62 0.46 -0.79
N LEU A 122 9.44 0.68 -2.11
CA LEU A 122 8.51 -0.08 -2.94
C LEU A 122 8.87 -1.56 -3.01
N ASN A 123 10.16 -1.89 -3.18
CA ASN A 123 10.62 -3.27 -3.21
C ASN A 123 10.39 -4.03 -1.89
N ARG A 124 10.40 -3.32 -0.76
CA ARG A 124 10.13 -3.91 0.55
C ARG A 124 8.68 -3.78 0.98
N ALA A 125 7.83 -3.09 0.22
CA ALA A 125 6.45 -2.82 0.61
C ALA A 125 5.78 -4.14 1.02
N SER A 126 5.14 -4.12 2.18
CA SER A 126 4.47 -5.28 2.73
C SER A 126 3.13 -4.85 3.30
N TRP A 127 2.05 -5.51 2.87
CA TRP A 127 0.68 -5.21 3.26
C TRP A 127 0.52 -5.22 4.78
N ALA A 128 1.22 -6.13 5.47
CA ALA A 128 1.23 -6.29 6.92
C ALA A 128 2.10 -5.25 7.67
N GLY A 129 2.75 -4.32 6.97
CA GLY A 129 3.50 -3.21 7.57
C GLY A 129 4.91 -3.56 8.08
N GLY A 130 5.40 -4.78 7.84
CA GLY A 130 6.74 -5.22 8.28
C GLY A 130 7.89 -4.34 7.78
N TYR A 131 7.71 -3.73 6.60
CA TYR A 131 8.69 -2.83 5.97
C TYR A 131 8.96 -1.54 6.75
N LEU A 132 8.11 -1.17 7.70
CA LEU A 132 8.23 0.06 8.50
C LEU A 132 8.98 -0.13 9.82
N TYR A 133 9.45 -1.35 10.12
CA TYR A 133 10.26 -1.59 11.31
C TYR A 133 11.73 -1.31 11.01
N LYS A 134 12.38 -0.57 11.92
CA LYS A 134 13.83 -0.37 11.88
C LYS A 134 14.48 -1.72 12.18
N ARG A 135 15.47 -2.09 11.39
CA ARG A 135 16.36 -3.22 11.68
C ARG A 135 17.55 -2.73 12.49
#